data_AF-A0A4Z2DGW8-F1
#
_entry.id   AF-A0A4Z2DGW8-F1
#
_cell.length_a   1.000
_cell.length_b   1.000
_cell.length_c   1.000
_cell.angle_alpha   90.00
_cell.angle_beta   90.00
_cell.angle_gamma   90.00
#
_symmetry.space_group_name_H-M   'P 1'
#
loop_
_entity.id
_entity.type
_entity.pdbx_description
1 polymer ?
#
loop_
_entity_poly.entity_id
_entity_poly.type
_entity_poly.pdbx_seq_one_letter_code
_entity_poly.pdbx_strand_id
1 'polypeptide(L)'
;MTDWFHRNHLKATIKLCFDFGTVAKASSCRILCSEAAKRRVELLKLISEPSVPCDAILTSLNQYLQLLMGFIVAPDNKTPYSKLRSLIYVKWCDSIKPKGEPIVRSDSIFELYSILFNVALWYTKHAAKVVSTANVSEDEAKDAHLSLRTAAGLFSLLRTKYIHEFTEFVSNSDLDPNILDAYINQSLAEAQEITVARAIELKHKPHLIAGLANETAKFYEKCGLSLTQCNPKIVGKWKKYSEFKQFCYEAYVLWCTSIAC
;
A
#
# COMPACT_ATOMS: atom_id res chain seq x y z
N MET A 1 3.58 -17.66 17.67
CA MET A 1 4.50 -16.51 17.54
C MET A 1 3.65 -15.31 17.25
N THR A 2 3.84 -14.18 17.95
CA THR A 2 3.21 -12.92 17.53
C THR A 2 4.02 -12.37 16.36
N ASP A 3 3.41 -12.25 15.19
CA ASP A 3 4.11 -11.74 14.01
C ASP A 3 4.39 -10.25 14.18
N TRP A 4 5.66 -9.87 14.07
CA TRP A 4 6.08 -8.47 14.12
C TRP A 4 6.36 -7.96 12.72
N PHE A 5 5.59 -6.95 12.31
CA PHE A 5 5.70 -6.34 10.99
C PHE A 5 6.11 -4.86 11.06
N HIS A 6 7.21 -4.50 10.40
CA HIS A 6 7.67 -3.10 10.29
C HIS A 6 6.69 -2.28 9.44
N ARG A 7 6.39 -1.05 9.86
CA ARG A 7 5.49 -0.14 9.14
C ARG A 7 6.09 1.25 8.97
N ASN A 8 6.10 1.73 7.74
CA ASN A 8 6.35 3.13 7.42
C ASN A 8 5.10 4.00 7.71
N HIS A 9 5.22 5.31 7.57
CA HIS A 9 4.12 6.23 7.91
C HIS A 9 3.04 6.27 6.84
N LEU A 10 1.81 6.59 7.24
CA LEU A 10 0.78 7.00 6.28
C LEU A 10 1.22 8.31 5.61
N LYS A 11 0.83 8.47 4.34
CA LYS A 11 1.06 9.72 3.61
C LYS A 11 0.11 10.79 4.16
N ALA A 12 0.64 11.99 4.39
CA ALA A 12 -0.15 13.15 4.76
C ALA A 12 -0.43 14.03 3.53
N THR A 13 -1.56 14.74 3.54
CA THR A 13 -2.00 15.59 2.44
C THR A 13 -2.69 16.85 2.95
N ILE A 14 -2.78 17.85 2.08
CA ILE A 14 -3.58 19.05 2.34
C ILE A 14 -5.08 18.75 2.28
N LYS A 15 -5.88 19.63 2.90
CA LYS A 15 -7.33 19.67 2.66
C LYS A 15 -7.57 20.14 1.21
N LEU A 16 -8.34 19.36 0.46
CA LEU A 16 -8.75 19.69 -0.90
C LEU A 16 -10.25 20.04 -0.90
N CYS A 17 -10.59 21.26 -1.30
CA CYS A 17 -11.97 21.77 -1.24
C CYS A 17 -12.76 21.58 -2.54
N PHE A 18 -12.08 21.25 -3.66
CA PHE A 18 -12.70 21.15 -5.00
C PHE A 18 -13.49 22.39 -5.43
N ASP A 19 -13.12 23.57 -4.95
CA ASP A 19 -13.72 24.83 -5.39
C ASP A 19 -12.97 25.35 -6.63
N PHE A 20 -13.65 25.29 -7.78
CA PHE A 20 -13.10 25.74 -9.06
C PHE A 20 -13.72 27.06 -9.53
N GLY A 21 -14.44 27.78 -8.66
CA GLY A 21 -15.03 29.08 -8.95
C GLY A 21 -15.80 29.12 -10.28
N THR A 22 -15.35 29.98 -11.20
CA THR A 22 -16.01 30.21 -12.50
C THR A 22 -15.92 29.04 -13.47
N VAL A 23 -15.11 28.01 -13.19
CA VAL A 23 -15.08 26.76 -13.97
C VAL A 23 -16.32 25.92 -13.68
N ALA A 24 -16.78 25.89 -12.42
CA ALA A 24 -17.96 25.14 -11.99
C ALA A 24 -19.22 26.03 -11.97
N LYS A 25 -19.69 26.46 -13.15
CA LYS A 25 -20.80 27.42 -13.29
C LYS A 25 -22.17 26.88 -12.89
N ALA A 26 -22.46 25.61 -13.18
CA ALA A 26 -23.75 25.00 -12.86
C ALA A 26 -23.83 24.59 -11.38
N SER A 27 -25.01 24.70 -10.78
CA SER A 27 -25.27 24.28 -9.40
C SER A 27 -25.00 22.79 -9.19
N SER A 28 -25.39 21.95 -10.15
CA SER A 28 -25.11 20.51 -10.15
C SER A 28 -23.61 20.19 -10.10
N CYS A 29 -22.78 20.92 -10.85
CA CYS A 29 -21.32 20.76 -10.82
C CYS A 29 -20.73 21.10 -9.45
N ARG A 30 -21.20 22.18 -8.81
CA ARG A 30 -20.75 22.57 -7.46
C ARG A 30 -21.15 21.53 -6.40
N ILE A 31 -22.33 20.94 -6.52
CA ILE A 31 -22.78 19.85 -5.63
C ILE A 31 -21.85 18.64 -5.76
N LEU A 32 -21.53 18.20 -6.98
CA LEU A 32 -20.61 17.07 -7.19
C LEU A 32 -19.21 17.35 -6.65
N CYS A 33 -18.70 18.57 -6.82
CA CYS A 33 -17.39 18.96 -6.27
C CYS A 33 -17.39 18.96 -4.74
N SER A 34 -18.45 19.50 -4.12
CA SER A 34 -18.62 19.47 -2.65
C SER A 34 -18.72 18.04 -2.13
N GLU A 35 -19.43 17.16 -2.83
CA GLU A 35 -19.52 15.75 -2.47
C GLU A 35 -18.15 15.07 -2.59
N ALA A 36 -17.37 15.33 -3.65
CA ALA A 36 -16.02 14.80 -3.81
C ALA A 36 -15.10 15.24 -2.66
N ALA A 37 -15.16 16.51 -2.26
CA ALA A 37 -14.42 17.04 -1.12
C ALA A 37 -14.80 16.32 0.19
N LYS A 38 -16.10 16.13 0.43
CA LYS A 38 -16.63 15.43 1.61
C LYS A 38 -16.18 13.97 1.65
N ARG A 39 -16.36 13.23 0.55
CA ARG A 39 -15.96 11.82 0.44
C ARG A 39 -14.47 11.61 0.65
N ARG A 40 -13.64 12.52 0.14
CA ARG A 40 -12.20 12.50 0.38
C ARG A 40 -11.86 12.61 1.87
N VAL A 41 -12.49 13.55 2.58
CA VAL A 41 -12.25 13.75 4.01
C VAL A 41 -12.71 12.53 4.82
N GLU A 42 -13.87 11.98 4.49
CA GLU A 42 -14.40 10.75 5.11
C GLU A 42 -13.42 9.58 4.93
N LEU A 43 -12.95 9.33 3.71
CA LEU A 43 -12.00 8.28 3.40
C LEU A 43 -10.68 8.44 4.17
N LEU A 44 -10.10 9.64 4.16
CA LEU A 44 -8.84 9.91 4.87
C LEU A 44 -8.95 9.72 6.39
N LYS A 45 -10.12 10.01 6.96
CA LYS A 45 -10.41 9.76 8.37
C LYS A 45 -10.51 8.26 8.68
N LEU A 46 -11.07 7.45 7.78
CA LEU A 46 -11.10 6.00 7.98
C LEU A 46 -9.70 5.40 7.84
N ILE A 47 -8.91 5.86 6.86
CA ILE A 47 -7.52 5.41 6.63
C ILE A 47 -6.59 5.71 7.83
N SER A 48 -6.89 6.70 8.68
CA SER A 48 -6.07 6.93 9.87
C SER A 48 -6.25 5.86 10.96
N GLU A 49 -7.30 5.04 10.88
CA GLU A 49 -7.68 4.07 11.91
C GLU A 49 -7.50 2.62 11.41
N PRO A 50 -6.43 1.91 11.81
CA PRO A 50 -6.18 0.54 11.34
C PRO A 50 -7.20 -0.52 11.84
N SER A 51 -8.09 -0.18 12.78
CA SER A 51 -9.16 -1.08 13.25
C SER A 51 -10.44 -1.02 12.42
N VAL A 52 -10.53 -0.12 11.46
CA VAL A 52 -11.71 -0.04 10.59
C VAL A 52 -11.84 -1.36 9.80
N PRO A 53 -13.05 -1.88 9.56
CA PRO A 53 -13.21 -3.07 8.71
C PRO A 53 -12.84 -2.79 7.26
N CYS A 54 -12.24 -3.78 6.58
CA CYS A 54 -11.86 -3.69 5.16
C CYS A 54 -13.01 -3.22 4.25
N ASP A 55 -14.23 -3.72 4.48
CA ASP A 55 -15.42 -3.35 3.69
C ASP A 55 -15.78 -1.87 3.78
N ALA A 56 -15.58 -1.25 4.95
CA ALA A 56 -15.84 0.18 5.14
C ALA A 56 -14.84 1.04 4.36
N ILE A 57 -13.56 0.63 4.33
CA ILE A 57 -12.52 1.28 3.52
C ILE A 57 -12.84 1.13 2.03
N LEU A 58 -13.16 -0.08 1.58
CA LEU A 58 -13.47 -0.34 0.17
C LEU A 58 -14.69 0.46 -0.29
N THR A 59 -15.75 0.50 0.53
CA THR A 59 -16.96 1.27 0.25
C THR A 59 -16.66 2.76 0.13
N SER A 60 -15.93 3.32 1.11
CA SER A 60 -15.56 4.74 1.11
C SER A 60 -14.62 5.09 -0.06
N LEU A 61 -13.67 4.21 -0.37
CA LEU A 61 -12.78 4.35 -1.51
C LEU A 61 -13.58 4.39 -2.81
N ASN A 62 -14.47 3.43 -3.05
CA ASN A 62 -15.27 3.37 -4.27
C ASN A 62 -16.14 4.62 -4.45
N GLN A 63 -16.77 5.10 -3.38
CA GLN A 63 -17.57 6.33 -3.42
C GLN A 63 -16.73 7.55 -3.81
N TYR A 64 -15.51 7.67 -3.30
CA TYR A 64 -14.62 8.75 -3.69
C TYR A 64 -14.08 8.59 -5.12
N LEU A 65 -13.65 7.38 -5.50
CA LEU A 65 -13.09 7.10 -6.82
C LEU A 65 -14.11 7.33 -7.94
N GLN A 66 -15.37 6.98 -7.75
CA GLN A 66 -16.42 7.25 -8.75
C GLN A 66 -16.50 8.73 -9.13
N LEU A 67 -16.28 9.63 -8.18
CA LEU A 67 -16.24 11.07 -8.44
C LEU A 67 -14.90 11.51 -9.04
N LEU A 68 -13.78 11.04 -8.49
CA LEU A 68 -12.44 11.38 -8.96
C LEU A 68 -12.21 10.94 -10.41
N MET A 69 -12.76 9.80 -10.82
CA MET A 69 -12.61 9.27 -12.17
C MET A 69 -13.20 10.21 -13.25
N GLY A 70 -14.19 11.05 -12.91
CA GLY A 70 -14.69 12.09 -13.82
C GLY A 70 -13.65 13.18 -14.14
N PHE A 71 -12.66 13.37 -13.25
CA PHE A 71 -11.51 14.24 -13.50
C PHE A 71 -10.42 13.57 -14.34
N ILE A 72 -10.44 12.25 -14.47
CA ILE A 72 -9.36 11.48 -15.10
C ILE A 72 -9.77 10.97 -16.48
N VAL A 73 -10.95 10.37 -16.63
CA VAL A 73 -11.38 9.68 -17.84
C VAL A 73 -12.24 10.60 -18.69
N ALA A 74 -11.95 10.68 -19.99
CA ALA A 74 -12.77 11.44 -20.92
C ALA A 74 -14.13 10.75 -21.14
N PRO A 75 -15.25 11.48 -21.10
CA PRO A 75 -16.58 10.87 -21.26
C PRO A 75 -16.87 10.41 -22.69
N ASP A 76 -16.17 10.94 -23.69
CA ASP A 76 -16.42 10.70 -25.11
C ASP A 76 -15.47 9.68 -25.76
N ASN A 77 -14.54 9.10 -24.99
CA ASN A 77 -13.48 8.18 -25.45
C ASN A 77 -12.64 8.68 -26.63
N LYS A 78 -12.74 9.95 -27.03
CA LYS A 78 -11.94 10.54 -28.12
C LYS A 78 -10.52 10.86 -27.69
N THR A 79 -10.35 11.08 -26.40
CA THR A 79 -9.05 11.32 -25.77
C THR A 79 -8.90 10.38 -24.57
N PRO A 80 -7.68 9.96 -24.23
CA PRO A 80 -7.48 9.06 -23.10
C PRO A 80 -7.80 9.71 -21.75
N TYR A 81 -7.69 11.04 -21.64
CA TYR A 81 -7.86 11.77 -20.38
C TYR A 81 -8.88 12.91 -20.47
N SER A 82 -9.57 13.13 -19.36
CA SER A 82 -10.47 14.27 -19.18
C SER A 82 -9.69 15.59 -19.23
N LYS A 83 -10.31 16.62 -19.81
CA LYS A 83 -9.81 18.01 -19.79
C LYS A 83 -9.70 18.56 -18.35
N LEU A 84 -10.33 17.90 -17.39
CA LEU A 84 -10.30 18.26 -15.98
C LEU A 84 -9.08 17.71 -15.23
N ARG A 85 -8.25 16.86 -15.86
CA ARG A 85 -7.11 16.18 -15.20
C ARG A 85 -6.21 17.13 -14.43
N SER A 86 -5.90 18.29 -15.01
CA SER A 86 -5.00 19.28 -14.43
C SER A 86 -5.66 20.26 -13.44
N LEU A 87 -6.97 20.19 -13.22
CA LEU A 87 -7.68 21.14 -12.35
C LEU A 87 -7.42 20.90 -10.86
N ILE A 88 -7.13 19.67 -10.47
CA ILE A 88 -6.88 19.32 -9.07
C ILE A 88 -5.43 19.61 -8.71
N TYR A 89 -5.23 20.54 -7.78
CA TYR A 89 -3.95 20.82 -7.16
C TYR A 89 -3.83 20.06 -5.84
N VAL A 90 -2.85 19.17 -5.74
CA VAL A 90 -2.65 18.30 -4.57
C VAL A 90 -1.21 18.28 -4.09
N LYS A 91 -1.06 18.07 -2.78
CA LYS A 91 0.21 18.03 -2.07
C LYS A 91 0.23 16.81 -1.16
N TRP A 92 1.24 15.96 -1.30
CA TRP A 92 1.37 14.69 -0.58
C TRP A 92 2.79 14.48 -0.05
N CYS A 93 2.91 14.11 1.23
CA CYS A 93 4.18 13.63 1.80
C CYS A 93 4.48 12.19 1.37
N ASP A 94 5.75 11.80 1.43
CA ASP A 94 6.18 10.42 1.22
C ASP A 94 6.11 9.58 2.51
N SER A 95 5.72 8.32 2.39
CA SER A 95 5.63 7.35 3.49
C SER A 95 6.98 7.09 4.17
N ILE A 96 8.05 7.12 3.38
CA ILE A 96 9.44 6.90 3.82
C ILE A 96 10.12 8.18 4.34
N LYS A 97 9.54 9.36 4.09
CA LYS A 97 10.04 10.67 4.55
C LYS A 97 8.89 11.50 5.13
N PRO A 98 8.35 11.15 6.31
CA PRO A 98 7.20 11.85 6.89
C PRO A 98 7.47 13.34 7.18
N LYS A 99 8.73 13.70 7.47
CA LYS A 99 9.20 15.08 7.69
C LYS A 99 9.88 15.70 6.46
N GLY A 100 9.83 15.01 5.32
CA GLY A 100 10.43 15.49 4.07
C GLY A 100 9.56 16.53 3.38
N GLU A 101 10.10 17.15 2.33
CA GLU A 101 9.33 18.03 1.48
C GLU A 101 8.25 17.23 0.72
N PRO A 102 6.98 17.63 0.84
CA PRO A 102 5.88 17.00 0.13
C PRO A 102 5.92 17.33 -1.37
N ILE A 103 5.47 16.37 -2.17
CA ILE A 103 5.36 16.48 -3.62
C ILE A 103 4.06 17.21 -3.95
N VAL A 104 4.18 18.23 -4.81
CA VAL A 104 3.06 19.07 -5.27
C VAL A 104 2.85 18.80 -6.75
N ARG A 105 1.63 18.45 -7.16
CA ARG A 105 1.26 18.35 -8.58
C ARG A 105 -0.17 18.82 -8.83
N SER A 106 -0.37 19.40 -10.01
CA SER A 106 -1.71 19.71 -10.55
C SER A 106 -2.14 18.57 -11.49
N ASP A 107 -2.42 17.40 -10.92
CA ASP A 107 -2.78 16.19 -11.67
C ASP A 107 -3.69 15.27 -10.85
N SER A 108 -4.88 14.99 -11.38
CA SER A 108 -5.88 14.11 -10.78
C SER A 108 -5.40 12.65 -10.73
N ILE A 109 -4.53 12.21 -11.64
CA ILE A 109 -3.93 10.88 -11.59
C ILE A 109 -2.96 10.79 -10.40
N PHE A 110 -2.24 11.87 -10.08
CA PHE A 110 -1.36 11.90 -8.91
C PHE A 110 -2.15 11.80 -7.59
N GLU A 111 -3.34 12.41 -7.53
CA GLU A 111 -4.27 12.22 -6.40
C GLU A 111 -4.74 10.77 -6.29
N LEU A 112 -5.19 10.17 -7.39
CA LEU A 112 -5.60 8.76 -7.45
C LEU A 112 -4.48 7.85 -6.95
N TYR A 113 -3.27 8.04 -7.50
CA TYR A 113 -2.08 7.29 -7.12
C TYR A 113 -1.82 7.39 -5.61
N SER A 114 -1.83 8.60 -5.06
CA SER A 114 -1.50 8.85 -3.66
C SER A 114 -2.55 8.28 -2.70
N ILE A 115 -3.83 8.35 -3.06
CA ILE A 115 -4.93 7.75 -2.29
C ILE A 115 -4.83 6.23 -2.29
N LEU A 116 -4.63 5.60 -3.46
CA LEU A 116 -4.46 4.15 -3.55
C LEU A 116 -3.23 3.67 -2.78
N PHE A 117 -2.13 4.42 -2.82
CA PHE A 117 -0.93 4.13 -2.04
C PHE A 117 -1.25 4.16 -0.54
N ASN A 118 -1.98 5.17 -0.07
CA ASN A 118 -2.33 5.30 1.34
C ASN A 118 -3.30 4.22 1.82
N VAL A 119 -4.23 3.78 0.95
CA VAL A 119 -5.09 2.63 1.21
C VAL A 119 -4.28 1.34 1.28
N ALA A 120 -3.29 1.14 0.39
CA ALA A 120 -2.40 -0.01 0.46
C ALA A 120 -1.61 -0.03 1.78
N LEU A 121 -1.07 1.12 2.21
CA LEU A 121 -0.44 1.26 3.52
C LEU A 121 -1.41 0.95 4.67
N TRP A 122 -2.67 1.38 4.57
CA TRP A 122 -3.69 1.04 5.56
C TRP A 122 -3.89 -0.47 5.67
N TYR A 123 -4.03 -1.20 4.56
CA TYR A 123 -4.15 -2.66 4.59
C TYR A 123 -2.95 -3.34 5.27
N THR A 124 -1.72 -2.87 5.02
CA THR A 124 -0.55 -3.42 5.74
C THR A 124 -0.65 -3.16 7.24
N LYS A 125 -1.09 -1.97 7.67
CA LYS A 125 -1.22 -1.60 9.08
C LYS A 125 -2.37 -2.34 9.77
N HIS A 126 -3.47 -2.54 9.06
CA HIS A 126 -4.60 -3.35 9.51
C HIS A 126 -4.14 -4.79 9.79
N ALA A 127 -3.49 -5.43 8.82
CA ALA A 127 -2.94 -6.78 9.00
C ALA A 127 -1.96 -6.87 10.18
N ALA A 128 -1.04 -5.91 10.32
CA ALA A 128 -0.11 -5.87 11.46
C ALA A 128 -0.81 -5.74 12.81
N LYS A 129 -1.90 -4.98 12.88
CA LYS A 129 -2.71 -4.85 14.09
C LYS A 129 -3.40 -6.17 14.42
N VAL A 130 -4.02 -6.81 13.42
CA VAL A 130 -4.70 -8.09 13.58
C VAL A 130 -3.74 -9.18 14.10
N VAL A 131 -2.56 -9.33 13.49
CA VAL A 131 -1.60 -10.38 13.90
C VAL A 131 -0.84 -10.08 15.19
N SER A 132 -0.92 -8.84 15.71
CA SER A 132 -0.25 -8.45 16.96
C SER A 132 -0.96 -8.95 18.22
N THR A 133 -2.19 -9.46 18.10
CA THR A 133 -2.94 -10.01 19.23
C THR A 133 -2.44 -11.41 19.61
N ALA A 134 -2.43 -11.75 20.90
CA ALA A 134 -1.82 -12.99 21.40
C ALA A 134 -2.48 -14.29 20.92
N ASN A 135 -3.75 -14.24 20.48
CA ASN A 135 -4.52 -15.40 20.02
C ASN A 135 -5.28 -15.04 18.75
N VAL A 136 -4.58 -14.99 17.62
CA VAL A 136 -5.18 -14.74 16.30
C VAL A 136 -6.02 -15.95 15.92
N SER A 137 -7.32 -15.75 15.71
CA SER A 137 -8.22 -16.78 15.18
C SER A 137 -7.93 -17.10 13.72
N GLU A 138 -8.44 -18.22 13.22
CA GLU A 138 -8.26 -18.58 11.80
C GLU A 138 -8.84 -17.53 10.86
N ASP A 139 -9.98 -16.93 11.21
CA ASP A 139 -10.63 -15.91 10.39
C ASP A 139 -9.83 -14.60 10.40
N GLU A 140 -9.26 -14.21 11.54
CA GLU A 140 -8.36 -13.06 11.65
C GLU A 140 -7.05 -13.28 10.87
N ALA A 141 -6.50 -14.49 10.89
CA ALA A 141 -5.31 -14.83 10.10
C ALA A 141 -5.61 -14.76 8.60
N LYS A 142 -6.77 -15.25 8.16
CA LYS A 142 -7.24 -15.11 6.77
C LYS A 142 -7.43 -13.65 6.38
N ASP A 143 -8.04 -12.84 7.23
CA ASP A 143 -8.26 -11.42 6.99
C ASP A 143 -6.93 -10.65 6.87
N ALA A 144 -5.97 -10.90 7.77
CA ALA A 144 -4.64 -10.33 7.69
C ALA A 144 -3.89 -10.75 6.41
N HIS A 145 -3.97 -12.03 6.05
CA HIS A 145 -3.38 -12.55 4.81
C HIS A 145 -3.97 -11.87 3.58
N LEU A 146 -5.30 -11.82 3.47
CA LEU A 146 -6.01 -11.18 2.35
C LEU A 146 -5.72 -9.68 2.27
N SER A 147 -5.62 -9.01 3.42
CA SER A 147 -5.25 -7.61 3.51
C SER A 147 -3.86 -7.35 2.93
N LEU A 148 -2.86 -8.15 3.31
CA LEU A 148 -1.49 -8.03 2.78
C LEU A 148 -1.41 -8.34 1.28
N ARG A 149 -2.16 -9.36 0.82
CA ARG A 149 -2.29 -9.67 -0.61
C ARG A 149 -2.93 -8.53 -1.40
N THR A 150 -3.97 -7.91 -0.83
CA THR A 150 -4.62 -6.72 -1.41
C THR A 150 -3.66 -5.54 -1.49
N ALA A 151 -2.89 -5.28 -0.42
CA ALA A 151 -1.87 -4.24 -0.43
C ALA A 151 -0.82 -4.47 -1.53
N ALA A 152 -0.29 -5.70 -1.64
CA ALA A 152 0.66 -6.06 -2.69
C ALA A 152 0.07 -5.84 -4.10
N GLY A 153 -1.20 -6.20 -4.30
CA GLY A 153 -1.93 -5.97 -5.56
C GLY A 153 -2.08 -4.48 -5.90
N LEU A 154 -2.43 -3.64 -4.91
CA LEU A 154 -2.52 -2.20 -5.08
C LEU A 154 -1.15 -1.59 -5.43
N PHE A 155 -0.09 -1.93 -4.71
CA PHE A 155 1.26 -1.45 -5.05
C PHE A 155 1.71 -1.92 -6.43
N SER A 156 1.39 -3.16 -6.82
CA SER A 156 1.67 -3.70 -8.16
C SER A 156 0.91 -2.93 -9.25
N LEU A 157 -0.35 -2.58 -9.01
CA LEU A 157 -1.13 -1.74 -9.93
C LEU A 157 -0.49 -0.36 -10.10
N LEU A 158 -0.05 0.27 -9.00
CA LEU A 158 0.66 1.55 -9.05
C LEU A 158 1.98 1.43 -9.83
N ARG A 159 2.73 0.34 -9.61
CA ARG A 159 4.02 0.06 -10.23
C ARG A 159 3.99 -0.27 -11.72
N THR A 160 2.90 -0.84 -12.20
CA THR A 160 2.80 -1.36 -13.58
C THR A 160 1.92 -0.50 -14.47
N LYS A 161 0.93 0.21 -13.91
CA LYS A 161 -0.01 1.03 -14.67
C LYS A 161 0.24 2.52 -14.47
N TYR A 162 0.15 2.99 -13.22
CA TYR A 162 0.07 4.42 -12.95
C TYR A 162 1.43 5.12 -12.90
N ILE A 163 2.52 4.43 -12.58
CA ILE A 163 3.84 5.06 -12.52
C ILE A 163 4.28 5.64 -13.87
N HIS A 164 3.86 5.02 -14.98
CA HIS A 164 4.18 5.46 -16.33
C HIS A 164 3.45 6.74 -16.76
N GLU A 165 2.45 7.16 -16.00
CA GLU A 165 1.73 8.43 -16.21
C GLU A 165 2.56 9.65 -15.79
N PHE A 166 3.66 9.43 -15.06
CA PHE A 166 4.55 10.49 -14.57
C PHE A 166 5.86 10.45 -15.34
N THR A 167 6.16 11.54 -16.04
CA THR A 167 7.40 11.70 -16.83
C THR A 167 8.61 11.99 -15.96
N GLU A 168 8.41 12.59 -14.79
CA GLU A 168 9.48 12.97 -13.87
C GLU A 168 9.77 11.86 -12.88
N PHE A 169 11.00 11.33 -12.93
CA PHE A 169 11.50 10.42 -11.92
C PHE A 169 11.81 11.17 -10.62
N VAL A 170 11.15 10.79 -9.53
CA VAL A 170 11.40 11.34 -8.20
C VAL A 170 12.08 10.28 -7.34
N SER A 171 13.42 10.28 -7.34
CA SER A 171 14.20 9.32 -6.56
C SER A 171 13.86 9.38 -5.06
N ASN A 172 13.95 8.23 -4.38
CA ASN A 172 13.75 8.16 -2.94
C ASN A 172 12.40 8.74 -2.48
N SER A 173 11.35 8.50 -3.24
CA SER A 173 9.97 8.89 -2.93
C SER A 173 9.05 7.68 -3.06
N ASP A 174 7.77 7.84 -2.71
CA ASP A 174 6.80 6.79 -2.94
C ASP A 174 6.55 6.50 -4.43
N LEU A 175 6.98 7.40 -5.33
CA LEU A 175 6.96 7.19 -6.79
C LEU A 175 8.20 6.45 -7.31
N ASP A 176 9.19 6.17 -6.47
CA ASP A 176 10.37 5.41 -6.87
C ASP A 176 9.97 3.94 -7.11
N PRO A 177 10.23 3.36 -8.30
CA PRO A 177 9.92 1.97 -8.60
C PRO A 177 10.49 0.99 -7.57
N ASN A 178 11.69 1.29 -7.03
CA ASN A 178 12.34 0.42 -6.05
C ASN A 178 11.60 0.42 -4.70
N ILE A 179 11.00 1.55 -4.32
CA ILE A 179 10.20 1.66 -3.09
C ILE A 179 8.89 0.88 -3.24
N LEU A 180 8.25 0.96 -4.40
CA LEU A 180 7.08 0.14 -4.71
C LEU A 180 7.42 -1.36 -4.73
N ASP A 181 8.50 -1.75 -5.40
CA ASP A 181 8.95 -3.14 -5.46
C ASP A 181 9.28 -3.67 -4.06
N ALA A 182 9.86 -2.84 -3.19
CA ALA A 182 10.07 -3.19 -1.79
C ALA A 182 8.75 -3.39 -1.02
N TYR A 183 7.74 -2.52 -1.20
CA TYR A 183 6.42 -2.68 -0.58
C TYR A 183 5.66 -3.92 -1.08
N ILE A 184 5.73 -4.21 -2.39
CA ILE A 184 5.14 -5.42 -2.99
C ILE A 184 5.77 -6.65 -2.34
N ASN A 185 7.11 -6.75 -2.37
CA ASN A 185 7.80 -7.92 -1.84
C ASN A 185 7.62 -8.08 -0.33
N GLN A 186 7.64 -7.00 0.45
CA GLN A 186 7.36 -7.07 1.89
C GLN A 186 5.93 -7.57 2.15
N SER A 187 4.93 -7.01 1.47
CA SER A 187 3.53 -7.41 1.69
C SER A 187 3.30 -8.88 1.32
N LEU A 188 3.97 -9.37 0.27
CA LEU A 188 3.96 -10.79 -0.10
C LEU A 188 4.67 -11.68 0.92
N ALA A 189 5.83 -11.24 1.41
CA ALA A 189 6.58 -11.97 2.42
C ALA A 189 5.77 -12.12 3.70
N GLU A 190 5.21 -11.02 4.21
CA GLU A 190 4.37 -10.99 5.42
C GLU A 190 3.11 -11.86 5.27
N ALA A 191 2.48 -11.87 4.09
CA ALA A 191 1.35 -12.76 3.84
C ALA A 191 1.77 -14.24 3.87
N GLN A 192 2.97 -14.54 3.38
CA GLN A 192 3.55 -15.89 3.40
C GLN A 192 3.95 -16.32 4.82
N GLU A 193 4.39 -15.39 5.69
CA GLU A 193 4.64 -15.68 7.10
C GLU A 193 3.40 -16.27 7.78
N ILE A 194 2.23 -15.67 7.54
CA ILE A 194 0.95 -16.16 8.07
C ILE A 194 0.66 -17.57 7.55
N THR A 195 0.92 -17.83 6.26
CA THR A 195 0.77 -19.16 5.67
C THR A 195 1.71 -20.19 6.32
N VAL A 196 2.97 -19.81 6.58
CA VAL A 196 3.94 -20.68 7.27
C VAL A 196 3.47 -20.99 8.69
N ALA A 197 3.06 -19.96 9.45
CA ALA A 197 2.52 -20.13 10.80
C ALA A 197 1.33 -21.08 10.81
N ARG A 198 0.38 -20.92 9.87
CA ARG A 198 -0.77 -21.80 9.77
C ARG A 198 -0.40 -23.23 9.35
N ALA A 199 0.57 -23.39 8.45
CA ALA A 199 1.05 -24.70 8.04
C ALA A 199 1.67 -25.48 9.21
N ILE A 200 2.37 -24.78 10.11
CA ILE A 200 2.91 -25.33 11.36
C ILE A 200 1.77 -25.72 12.32
N GLU A 201 0.79 -24.84 12.53
CA GLU A 201 -0.36 -25.12 13.41
C GLU A 201 -1.17 -26.34 12.95
N LEU A 202 -1.38 -26.47 11.64
CA LEU A 202 -2.05 -27.61 11.02
C LEU A 202 -1.17 -28.87 10.89
N LYS A 203 0.07 -28.83 11.40
CA LYS A 203 1.03 -29.95 11.43
C LYS A 203 1.31 -30.54 10.05
N HIS A 204 1.43 -29.68 9.03
CA HIS A 204 1.84 -30.13 7.71
C HIS A 204 3.26 -30.72 7.73
N LYS A 205 3.61 -31.47 6.67
CA LYS A 205 4.91 -32.14 6.54
C LYS A 205 6.07 -31.11 6.60
N PRO A 206 7.18 -31.40 7.31
CA PRO A 206 8.31 -30.49 7.44
C PRO A 206 8.87 -29.98 6.10
N HIS A 207 8.90 -30.81 5.06
CA HIS A 207 9.36 -30.40 3.73
C HIS A 207 8.48 -29.31 3.09
N LEU A 208 7.16 -29.34 3.32
CA LEU A 208 6.26 -28.28 2.85
C LEU A 208 6.54 -26.96 3.58
N ILE A 209 6.69 -27.02 4.90
CA ILE A 209 6.99 -25.85 5.73
C ILE A 209 8.36 -25.26 5.34
N ALA A 210 9.36 -26.10 5.09
CA ALA A 210 10.66 -25.67 4.57
C ALA A 210 10.54 -24.98 3.20
N GLY A 211 9.72 -25.50 2.29
CA GLY A 211 9.44 -24.87 1.00
C GLY A 211 8.84 -23.46 1.15
N LEU A 212 7.80 -23.34 1.99
CA LEU A 212 7.13 -22.06 2.26
C LEU A 212 8.08 -21.04 2.93
N ALA A 213 8.89 -21.49 3.90
CA ALA A 213 9.87 -20.64 4.57
C ALA A 213 10.97 -20.16 3.61
N ASN A 214 11.43 -21.02 2.70
CA ASN A 214 12.42 -20.64 1.68
C ASN A 214 11.88 -19.58 0.71
N GLU A 215 10.62 -19.72 0.27
CA GLU A 215 9.96 -18.68 -0.54
C GLU A 215 9.80 -17.36 0.22
N THR A 216 9.45 -17.44 1.51
CA THR A 216 9.34 -16.26 2.39
C THR A 216 10.68 -15.52 2.49
N ALA A 217 11.78 -16.24 2.71
CA ALA A 217 13.12 -15.66 2.74
C ALA A 217 13.48 -14.95 1.42
N LYS A 218 13.17 -15.56 0.27
CA LYS A 218 13.40 -14.96 -1.05
C LYS A 218 12.60 -13.68 -1.29
N PHE A 219 11.39 -13.57 -0.77
CA PHE A 219 10.64 -12.31 -0.86
C PHE A 219 11.31 -11.21 -0.02
N TYR A 220 11.78 -11.53 1.18
CA TYR A 220 12.53 -10.57 2.01
C TYR A 220 13.87 -10.17 1.40
N GLU A 221 14.58 -11.10 0.79
CA GLU A 221 15.81 -10.84 0.03
C GLU A 221 15.53 -9.84 -1.10
N LYS A 222 14.52 -10.10 -1.94
CA LYS A 222 14.10 -9.18 -3.02
C LYS A 222 13.74 -7.80 -2.50
N CYS A 223 13.02 -7.73 -1.37
CA CYS A 223 12.70 -6.47 -0.71
C CYS A 223 13.99 -5.70 -0.32
N GLY A 224 14.95 -6.37 0.33
CA GLY A 224 16.22 -5.77 0.72
C GLY A 224 17.08 -5.32 -0.47
N LEU A 225 17.07 -6.08 -1.56
CA LEU A 225 17.76 -5.72 -2.81
C LEU A 225 17.17 -4.44 -3.43
N SER A 226 15.84 -4.33 -3.52
CA SER A 226 15.19 -3.10 -4.00
C SER A 226 15.59 -1.89 -3.16
N LEU A 227 15.63 -2.03 -1.84
CA LEU A 227 16.01 -0.93 -0.94
C LEU A 227 17.49 -0.54 -1.01
N THR A 228 18.36 -1.38 -1.57
CA THR A 228 19.79 -1.08 -1.71
C THR A 228 20.05 0.01 -2.74
N GLN A 229 19.16 0.19 -3.71
CA GLN A 229 19.24 1.26 -4.71
C GLN A 229 18.77 2.61 -4.16
N CYS A 230 18.19 2.65 -2.97
CA CYS A 230 17.70 3.86 -2.32
C CYS A 230 18.69 4.37 -1.26
N ASN A 231 18.51 5.63 -0.86
CA ASN A 231 19.36 6.29 0.11
C ASN A 231 19.27 5.60 1.49
N PRO A 232 20.38 5.06 2.02
CA PRO A 232 20.38 4.28 3.25
C PRO A 232 20.02 5.12 4.49
N LYS A 233 20.17 6.45 4.46
CA LYS A 233 19.72 7.31 5.56
C LYS A 233 18.20 7.33 5.73
N ILE A 234 17.47 7.07 4.64
CA ILE A 234 16.01 7.08 4.61
C ILE A 234 15.48 5.66 4.87
N VAL A 235 15.97 4.68 4.11
CA VAL A 235 15.41 3.30 4.12
C VAL A 235 16.22 2.31 4.95
N GLY A 236 17.33 2.73 5.58
CA GLY A 236 18.26 1.82 6.26
C GLY A 236 17.61 0.94 7.33
N LYS A 237 16.72 1.51 8.16
CA LYS A 237 15.96 0.73 9.15
C LYS A 237 15.06 -0.31 8.50
N TRP A 238 14.39 0.07 7.41
CA TRP A 238 13.51 -0.82 6.67
C TRP A 238 14.30 -1.96 6.01
N LYS A 239 15.44 -1.65 5.39
CA LYS A 239 16.34 -2.66 4.84
C LYS A 239 16.82 -3.65 5.91
N LYS A 240 17.21 -3.15 7.10
CA LYS A 240 17.60 -4.02 8.23
C LYS A 240 16.49 -4.93 8.72
N TYR A 241 15.25 -4.47 8.71
CA TYR A 241 14.10 -5.32 9.00
C TYR A 241 13.98 -6.47 7.97
N SER A 242 14.10 -6.17 6.68
CA SER A 242 14.02 -7.19 5.63
C SER A 242 15.17 -8.20 5.72
N GLU A 243 16.41 -7.75 5.94
CA GLU A 243 17.57 -8.63 6.16
C GLU A 243 17.38 -9.53 7.38
N PHE A 244 16.90 -8.97 8.50
CA PHE A 244 16.62 -9.75 9.71
C PHE A 244 15.59 -10.86 9.45
N LYS A 245 14.45 -10.51 8.83
CA LYS A 245 13.39 -11.46 8.52
C LYS A 245 13.86 -12.53 7.53
N GLN A 246 14.65 -12.17 6.51
CA GLN A 246 15.27 -13.12 5.60
C GLN A 246 16.06 -14.19 6.39
N PHE A 247 17.00 -13.77 7.25
CA PHE A 247 17.81 -14.72 8.03
C PHE A 247 16.97 -15.59 8.98
N CYS A 248 15.90 -15.04 9.58
CA CYS A 248 14.99 -15.84 10.40
C CYS A 248 14.36 -16.97 9.59
N TYR A 249 13.86 -16.68 8.38
CA TYR A 249 13.21 -17.70 7.55
C TYR A 249 14.20 -18.69 6.92
N GLU A 250 15.42 -18.27 6.60
CA GLU A 250 16.51 -19.19 6.21
C GLU A 250 16.84 -20.18 7.34
N ALA A 251 16.90 -19.71 8.59
CA ALA A 251 17.09 -20.58 9.74
C ALA A 251 15.90 -21.56 9.93
N TYR A 252 14.67 -21.12 9.69
CA TYR A 252 13.49 -22.00 9.70
C TYR A 252 13.58 -23.13 8.66
N VAL A 253 14.11 -22.84 7.47
CA VAL A 253 14.34 -23.88 6.44
C VAL A 253 15.28 -24.94 6.97
N LEU A 254 16.44 -24.55 7.51
CA LEU A 254 17.44 -25.47 8.06
C LEU A 254 16.88 -26.33 9.20
N TRP A 255 16.08 -25.73 10.07
CA TRP A 255 15.44 -26.46 11.16
C TRP A 255 14.44 -27.50 10.63
N CYS A 256 13.56 -27.12 9.70
CA CYS A 256 12.57 -28.03 9.12
C CYS A 256 13.21 -29.18 8.34
N THR A 257 14.31 -28.94 7.61
CA THR A 257 15.02 -29.98 6.87
C THR A 257 15.77 -30.93 7.80
N SER A 258 16.32 -30.43 8.92
CA SER A 258 16.98 -31.28 9.92
C SER A 258 16.03 -32.26 10.63
N ILE A 259 14.75 -31.91 10.77
CA ILE A 259 13.71 -32.78 11.35
C ILE A 259 13.17 -33.79 10.32
N ALA A 260 13.34 -33.51 9.02
CA ALA A 260 12.87 -34.37 7.94
C ALA A 260 13.83 -35.52 7.61
N CYS A 261 15.08 -35.46 8.07
CA CYS A 261 16.10 -36.50 7.98
C CYS A 261 16.08 -37.40 9.23
#